data_AF-A0A177TDK2-F1
#
_entry.id   AF-A0A177TDK2-F1
#
_cell.length_a   1.000
_cell.length_b   1.000
_cell.length_c   1.000
_cell.angle_alpha   90.00
_cell.angle_beta   90.00
_cell.angle_gamma   90.00
#
_symmetry.space_group_name_H-M   'P 1'
#
loop_
_entity.id
_entity.type
_entity.pdbx_description
1 polymer ?
#
loop_
_entity_poly.entity_id
_entity_poly.type
_entity_poly.pdbx_seq_one_letter_code
_entity_poly.pdbx_strand_id
1 'polypeptide(L)'
;MVTRPLHGHYWLAPVITTCCWLADIIGLLIFWTVRDNKREYEREEASVVFVSDVGAAHHTYFIILSSCTAAFYILTTLLERHLRHVRRIPGSVKRKQTHLDIASVVFAIFGAISLILLSVFDAFNYGRVHWSFALLFIATVAISVLLQTIQVLSLAHDHDEQEFHLRKVAIVKAAIFAVAIPVVIIFVVCYGICQGSAPDGDAKCDRVVSTAAVCEWAVSFLLALFFFTYVFDFIPARVSAKKGLDETGTQIDDATLAEASGHGDKPYAPYAVAKDMGPHHSDAEYNVAMEQARRDFASAPAEAKRQA
;
A
#
# COMPACT_ATOMS: atom_id res chain seq x y z
N MET A 1 -26.84 0.64 -19.85
CA MET A 1 -25.38 0.71 -20.10
C MET A 1 -24.72 1.24 -18.83
N VAL A 2 -24.49 0.36 -17.84
CA VAL A 2 -23.83 0.75 -16.58
C VAL A 2 -22.35 0.88 -16.91
N THR A 3 -21.86 2.11 -17.00
CA THR A 3 -20.43 2.39 -17.09
C THR A 3 -19.74 1.69 -15.92
N ARG A 4 -18.90 0.68 -16.18
CA ARG A 4 -18.02 0.05 -15.19
C ARG A 4 -16.64 0.70 -15.30
N PRO A 5 -16.34 1.85 -14.66
CA PRO A 5 -15.17 2.60 -15.09
C PRO A 5 -13.88 2.07 -14.47
N LEU A 6 -13.92 1.28 -13.38
CA LEU A 6 -12.72 1.00 -12.57
C LEU A 6 -12.54 -0.44 -12.08
N HIS A 7 -13.49 -1.36 -12.35
CA HIS A 7 -13.54 -2.68 -11.70
C HIS A 7 -12.29 -3.57 -11.90
N GLY A 8 -11.52 -3.38 -12.99
CA GLY A 8 -10.29 -4.13 -13.28
C GLY A 8 -8.99 -3.34 -13.07
N HIS A 9 -9.07 -2.07 -12.68
CA HIS A 9 -7.95 -1.13 -12.70
C HIS A 9 -7.44 -0.73 -11.31
N TYR A 10 -8.00 -1.28 -10.23
CA TYR A 10 -7.58 -0.97 -8.85
C TYR A 10 -6.08 -1.19 -8.61
N TRP A 11 -5.46 -2.15 -9.30
CA TRP A 11 -4.02 -2.44 -9.20
C TRP A 11 -3.12 -1.30 -9.73
N LEU A 12 -3.67 -0.34 -10.50
CA LEU A 12 -2.91 0.82 -10.95
C LEU A 12 -2.56 1.77 -9.80
N ALA A 13 -3.41 1.88 -8.77
CA ALA A 13 -3.14 2.78 -7.64
C ALA A 13 -1.80 2.45 -6.93
N PRO A 14 -1.56 1.21 -6.45
CA PRO A 14 -0.28 0.87 -5.83
C PRO A 14 0.91 0.92 -6.78
N VAL A 15 0.69 0.66 -8.08
CA VAL A 15 1.75 0.83 -9.10
C VAL A 15 2.14 2.30 -9.21
N ILE A 16 1.17 3.21 -9.32
CA ILE A 16 1.44 4.65 -9.40
C ILE A 16 2.09 5.14 -8.11
N THR A 17 1.63 4.71 -6.93
CA THR A 17 2.30 5.02 -5.64
C THR A 17 3.78 4.63 -5.68
N THR A 18 4.07 3.39 -6.09
CA THR A 18 5.44 2.88 -6.16
C THR A 18 6.28 3.65 -7.19
N CYS A 19 5.73 3.92 -8.37
CA CYS A 19 6.43 4.64 -9.43
C CYS A 19 6.69 6.11 -9.06
N CYS A 20 5.74 6.82 -8.45
CA CYS A 20 5.94 8.19 -7.99
C CYS A 20 7.04 8.25 -6.93
N TRP A 21 7.02 7.33 -5.95
CA TRP A 21 8.03 7.30 -4.90
C TRP A 21 9.42 6.93 -5.43
N LEU A 22 9.51 5.91 -6.31
CA LEU A 22 10.78 5.55 -6.94
C LEU A 22 11.29 6.67 -7.84
N ALA A 23 10.43 7.35 -8.59
CA ALA A 23 10.82 8.51 -9.38
C ALA A 23 11.37 9.61 -8.49
N ASP A 24 10.79 9.82 -7.30
CA ASP A 24 11.27 10.80 -6.34
C ASP A 24 12.69 10.44 -5.88
N ILE A 25 12.85 9.28 -5.23
CA ILE A 25 14.11 8.86 -4.64
C ILE A 25 15.21 8.66 -5.69
N ILE A 26 14.93 7.98 -6.82
CA ILE A 26 15.92 7.79 -7.88
C ILE A 26 16.25 9.13 -8.55
N GLY A 27 15.26 9.99 -8.76
CA GLY A 27 15.47 11.31 -9.36
C GLY A 27 16.38 12.20 -8.51
N LEU A 28 16.11 12.29 -7.20
CA LEU A 28 16.97 12.98 -6.26
C LEU A 28 18.38 12.38 -6.23
N LEU A 29 18.50 11.04 -6.23
CA LEU A 29 19.81 10.39 -6.27
C LEU A 29 20.59 10.73 -7.54
N ILE A 30 19.93 10.76 -8.70
CA ILE A 30 20.54 11.14 -9.98
C ILE A 30 20.94 12.63 -9.97
N PHE A 31 20.09 13.52 -9.44
CA PHE A 31 20.45 14.93 -9.32
C PHE A 31 21.70 15.11 -8.48
N TRP A 32 21.74 14.53 -7.28
CA TRP A 32 22.91 14.64 -6.43
C TRP A 32 24.17 14.03 -7.07
N THR A 33 24.09 12.81 -7.59
CA THR A 33 25.28 12.08 -8.07
C THR A 33 25.78 12.51 -9.44
N VAL A 34 24.89 12.83 -10.37
CA VAL A 34 25.24 13.10 -11.78
C VAL A 34 25.21 14.59 -12.08
N ARG A 35 24.16 15.31 -11.65
CA ARG A 35 23.98 16.73 -11.99
C ARG A 35 24.80 17.64 -11.08
N ASP A 36 24.76 17.38 -9.79
CA ASP A 36 25.41 18.17 -8.74
C ASP A 36 26.81 17.64 -8.37
N ASN A 37 27.29 16.59 -9.03
CA ASN A 37 28.62 16.01 -8.84
C ASN A 37 28.95 15.65 -7.38
N LYS A 38 27.96 15.13 -6.64
CA LYS A 38 28.07 14.76 -5.22
C LYS A 38 28.53 15.90 -4.29
N ARG A 39 28.23 17.15 -4.66
CA ARG A 39 28.52 18.29 -3.80
C ARG A 39 27.64 18.26 -2.54
N GLU A 40 28.18 18.81 -1.47
CA GLU A 40 27.43 19.32 -0.33
C GLU A 40 26.72 20.62 -0.75
N TYR A 41 25.49 20.82 -0.30
CA TYR A 41 24.69 22.02 -0.57
C TYR A 41 24.92 23.10 0.50
N GLU A 42 25.08 22.68 1.76
CA GLU A 42 25.35 23.55 2.92
C GLU A 42 26.68 23.16 3.59
N ARG A 43 27.31 24.12 4.29
CA ARG A 43 28.66 23.93 4.87
C ARG A 43 28.77 22.90 5.99
N GLU A 44 27.66 22.59 6.64
CA GLU A 44 27.62 21.67 7.78
C GLU A 44 27.05 20.29 7.41
N GLU A 45 26.95 20.01 6.10
CA GLU A 45 26.55 18.70 5.61
C GLU A 45 27.75 17.74 5.61
N ALA A 46 27.45 16.45 5.71
CA ALA A 46 28.47 15.41 5.60
C ALA A 46 28.71 15.00 4.14
N SER A 47 29.79 14.24 3.92
CA SER A 47 30.18 13.71 2.61
C SER A 47 29.08 12.95 1.86
N VAL A 48 28.16 12.31 2.60
CA VAL A 48 26.90 11.78 2.06
C VAL A 48 25.75 12.61 2.62
N VAL A 49 25.07 13.33 1.73
CA VAL A 49 23.94 14.20 2.07
C VAL A 49 22.64 13.40 2.25
N PHE A 50 21.73 13.92 3.09
CA PHE A 50 20.41 13.33 3.29
C PHE A 50 19.56 13.42 2.02
N VAL A 51 18.58 12.52 1.86
CA VAL A 51 17.56 12.60 0.80
C VAL A 51 16.84 13.95 0.89
N SER A 52 16.55 14.38 2.12
CA SER A 52 15.89 15.65 2.43
C SER A 52 16.70 16.87 2.02
N ASP A 53 18.03 16.84 2.12
CA ASP A 53 18.91 17.94 1.68
C ASP A 53 18.88 18.08 0.16
N VAL A 54 18.99 16.96 -0.57
CA VAL A 54 18.80 16.97 -2.04
C VAL A 54 17.40 17.43 -2.40
N GLY A 55 16.39 17.00 -1.63
CA GLY A 55 15.01 17.42 -1.75
C GLY A 55 14.85 18.93 -1.58
N ALA A 56 15.55 19.53 -0.61
CA ALA A 56 15.55 20.98 -0.38
C ALA A 56 16.24 21.74 -1.52
N ALA A 57 17.36 21.21 -2.04
CA ALA A 57 18.04 21.79 -3.20
C ALA A 57 17.19 21.72 -4.49
N HIS A 58 16.38 20.66 -4.64
CA HIS A 58 15.48 20.43 -5.77
C HIS A 58 14.00 20.50 -5.35
N HIS A 59 13.66 21.52 -4.55
CA HIS A 59 12.40 21.66 -3.81
C HIS A 59 11.12 21.38 -4.63
N THR A 60 10.99 21.97 -5.83
CA THR A 60 9.81 21.77 -6.67
C THR A 60 9.63 20.32 -7.11
N TYR A 61 10.74 19.63 -7.40
CA TYR A 61 10.70 18.21 -7.78
C TYR A 61 10.20 17.36 -6.62
N PHE A 62 10.77 17.58 -5.45
CA PHE A 62 10.44 16.84 -4.24
C PHE A 62 8.97 17.04 -3.84
N ILE A 63 8.45 18.28 -3.83
CA ILE A 63 7.04 18.56 -3.51
C ILE A 63 6.10 17.81 -4.46
N ILE A 64 6.34 17.88 -5.78
CA ILE A 64 5.43 17.30 -6.78
C ILE A 64 5.34 15.78 -6.58
N LEU A 65 6.48 15.08 -6.50
CA LEU A 65 6.48 13.62 -6.41
C LEU A 65 6.11 13.11 -5.02
N SER A 66 6.46 13.82 -3.95
CA SER A 66 5.97 13.53 -2.60
C SER A 66 4.45 13.70 -2.51
N SER A 67 3.89 14.75 -3.12
CA SER A 67 2.43 14.97 -3.17
C SER A 67 1.70 13.91 -4.00
N CYS A 68 2.25 13.54 -5.16
CA CYS A 68 1.71 12.44 -5.95
C CYS A 68 1.76 11.12 -5.18
N THR A 69 2.90 10.80 -4.55
CA THR A 69 3.06 9.59 -3.73
C THR A 69 2.04 9.56 -2.60
N ALA A 70 1.90 10.66 -1.85
CA ALA A 70 0.96 10.77 -0.74
C ALA A 70 -0.49 10.54 -1.19
N ALA A 71 -0.92 11.21 -2.27
CA ALA A 71 -2.28 11.07 -2.79
C ALA A 71 -2.60 9.63 -3.23
N PHE A 72 -1.71 9.01 -4.01
CA PHE A 72 -1.92 7.63 -4.45
C PHE A 72 -1.73 6.62 -3.33
N TYR A 73 -0.89 6.88 -2.33
CA TYR A 73 -0.75 6.02 -1.16
C TYR A 73 -2.03 6.00 -0.31
N ILE A 74 -2.65 7.17 -0.07
CA ILE A 74 -3.97 7.25 0.58
C ILE A 74 -5.01 6.48 -0.25
N LEU A 75 -5.04 6.70 -1.57
CA LEU A 75 -5.96 5.99 -2.44
C LEU A 75 -5.74 4.46 -2.38
N THR A 76 -4.50 4.01 -2.38
CA THR A 76 -4.13 2.58 -2.29
C THR A 76 -4.65 1.96 -1.01
N THR A 77 -4.42 2.59 0.15
CA THR A 77 -4.88 2.03 1.44
C THR A 77 -6.40 2.05 1.58
N LEU A 78 -7.07 3.10 1.08
CA LEU A 78 -8.54 3.14 1.01
C LEU A 78 -9.12 2.07 0.08
N LEU A 79 -8.51 1.87 -1.10
CA LEU A 79 -8.91 0.83 -2.03
C LEU A 79 -8.71 -0.56 -1.44
N GLU A 80 -7.60 -0.80 -0.74
CA GLU A 80 -7.37 -2.07 -0.07
C GLU A 80 -8.49 -2.36 0.93
N ARG A 81 -8.77 -1.40 1.82
CA ARG A 81 -9.84 -1.52 2.81
C ARG A 81 -11.19 -1.77 2.15
N HIS A 82 -11.51 -1.02 1.09
CA HIS A 82 -12.74 -1.18 0.34
C HIS A 82 -12.82 -2.58 -0.29
N LEU A 83 -11.75 -3.05 -0.95
CA LEU A 83 -11.69 -4.37 -1.60
C LEU A 83 -11.80 -5.52 -0.59
N ARG A 84 -11.21 -5.37 0.61
CA ARG A 84 -11.39 -6.32 1.73
C ARG A 84 -12.82 -6.31 2.25
N HIS A 85 -13.43 -5.14 2.36
CA HIS A 85 -14.82 -4.99 2.80
C HIS A 85 -15.80 -5.65 1.82
N VAL A 86 -15.61 -5.48 0.51
CA VAL A 86 -16.43 -6.13 -0.53
C VAL A 86 -15.98 -7.56 -0.89
N ARG A 87 -15.03 -8.13 -0.13
CA ARG A 87 -14.47 -9.49 -0.31
C ARG A 87 -13.96 -9.78 -1.74
N ARG A 88 -13.45 -8.76 -2.44
CA ARG A 88 -12.79 -8.92 -3.75
C ARG A 88 -11.33 -9.35 -3.62
N ILE A 89 -10.74 -9.07 -2.45
CA ILE A 89 -9.52 -9.69 -1.93
C ILE A 89 -9.88 -10.35 -0.59
N PRO A 90 -9.06 -11.28 -0.09
CA PRO A 90 -9.35 -11.99 1.15
C PRO A 90 -9.73 -11.03 2.28
N GLY A 91 -10.97 -11.18 2.73
CA GLY A 91 -11.63 -10.26 3.65
C GLY A 91 -11.30 -10.59 5.09
N SER A 92 -11.50 -9.63 6.00
CA SER A 92 -11.34 -9.88 7.43
C SER A 92 -12.41 -10.85 7.93
N VAL A 93 -12.00 -12.03 8.40
CA VAL A 93 -12.87 -13.03 9.05
C VAL A 93 -13.16 -12.63 10.51
N LYS A 94 -12.18 -12.01 11.17
CA LYS A 94 -12.25 -11.61 12.58
C LYS A 94 -12.39 -10.09 12.70
N ARG A 95 -13.20 -9.61 13.67
CA ARG A 95 -13.32 -8.17 14.00
C ARG A 95 -11.97 -7.50 14.28
N LYS A 96 -11.04 -8.23 14.93
CA LYS A 96 -9.68 -7.74 15.18
C LYS A 96 -8.95 -7.36 13.89
N GLN A 97 -9.09 -8.16 12.82
CA GLN A 97 -8.46 -7.86 11.52
C GLN A 97 -9.03 -6.58 10.92
N THR A 98 -10.34 -6.35 11.06
CA THR A 98 -10.98 -5.10 10.61
C THR A 98 -10.48 -3.88 11.38
N HIS A 99 -10.29 -3.99 12.70
CA HIS A 99 -9.74 -2.87 13.48
C HIS A 99 -8.29 -2.56 13.12
N LEU A 100 -7.46 -3.59 12.87
CA LEU A 100 -6.09 -3.42 12.40
C LEU A 100 -6.04 -2.71 11.04
N ASP A 101 -6.92 -3.10 10.11
CA ASP A 101 -7.07 -2.53 8.77
C ASP A 101 -7.50 -1.04 8.82
N ILE A 102 -8.48 -0.71 9.66
CA ILE A 102 -8.92 0.69 9.81
C ILE A 102 -7.81 1.53 10.45
N ALA A 103 -7.15 1.01 11.47
CA ALA A 103 -6.05 1.71 12.12
C ALA A 103 -4.86 1.91 11.17
N SER A 104 -4.51 0.92 10.35
CA SER A 104 -3.42 1.05 9.37
C SER A 104 -3.71 2.15 8.35
N VAL A 105 -4.95 2.26 7.86
CA VAL A 105 -5.39 3.34 6.96
C VAL A 105 -5.27 4.71 7.62
N VAL A 106 -5.72 4.86 8.87
CA VAL A 106 -5.63 6.13 9.60
C VAL A 106 -4.17 6.58 9.75
N PHE A 107 -3.28 5.67 10.15
CA PHE A 107 -1.85 5.97 10.25
C PHE A 107 -1.21 6.26 8.88
N ALA A 108 -1.65 5.59 7.81
CA ALA A 108 -1.19 5.88 6.45
C ALA A 108 -1.57 7.30 6.01
N ILE A 109 -2.76 7.78 6.35
CA ILE A 109 -3.21 9.15 6.06
C ILE A 109 -2.34 10.16 6.80
N PHE A 110 -2.07 9.96 8.10
CA PHE A 110 -1.16 10.84 8.85
C PHE A 110 0.25 10.83 8.26
N GLY A 111 0.75 9.67 7.84
CA GLY A 111 2.04 9.56 7.15
C GLY A 111 2.05 10.33 5.84
N ALA A 112 1.05 10.14 4.98
CA ALA A 112 0.93 10.82 3.70
C ALA A 112 0.84 12.36 3.85
N ILE A 113 0.08 12.85 4.83
CA ILE A 113 0.02 14.29 5.14
C ILE A 113 1.39 14.79 5.60
N SER A 114 2.07 14.03 6.47
CA SER A 114 3.42 14.38 6.96
C SER A 114 4.44 14.43 5.82
N LEU A 115 4.34 13.52 4.84
CA LEU A 115 5.18 13.51 3.65
C LEU A 115 5.02 14.79 2.80
N ILE A 116 3.78 15.25 2.61
CA ILE A 116 3.53 16.52 1.92
C ILE A 116 4.14 17.68 2.71
N LEU A 117 3.88 17.74 4.02
CA LEU A 117 4.32 18.84 4.85
C LEU A 117 5.85 18.91 4.96
N LEU A 118 6.55 17.78 5.13
CA LEU A 118 8.02 17.76 5.13
C LEU A 118 8.60 18.14 3.76
N SER A 119 7.89 17.87 2.65
CA SER A 119 8.36 18.26 1.33
C SER A 119 8.25 19.77 1.08
N VAL A 120 7.27 20.44 1.71
CA VAL A 120 7.02 21.89 1.60
C VAL A 120 7.89 22.69 2.57
N PHE A 121 8.04 22.19 3.81
CA PHE A 121 8.95 22.76 4.79
C PHE A 121 10.33 22.14 4.59
N ASP A 122 11.11 22.71 3.68
CA ASP A 122 12.41 22.17 3.29
C ASP A 122 13.45 22.16 4.43
N ALA A 123 14.48 21.31 4.27
CA ALA A 123 15.52 21.09 5.27
C ALA A 123 16.38 22.34 5.54
N PHE A 124 16.54 23.24 4.56
CA PHE A 124 17.43 24.40 4.65
C PHE A 124 16.77 25.59 5.35
N ASN A 125 15.54 25.94 4.95
CA ASN A 125 14.83 27.11 5.48
C ASN A 125 13.98 26.78 6.71
N TYR A 126 13.52 25.53 6.82
CA TYR A 126 12.56 25.10 7.83
C TYR A 126 12.99 23.80 8.56
N GLY A 127 14.30 23.55 8.69
CA GLY A 127 14.85 22.29 9.21
C GLY A 127 14.16 21.73 10.47
N ARG A 128 13.88 22.54 11.50
CA ARG A 128 13.19 22.04 12.71
C ARG A 128 11.77 21.52 12.42
N VAL A 129 11.04 22.19 11.53
CA VAL A 129 9.69 21.80 11.12
C VAL A 129 9.77 20.58 10.20
N HIS A 130 10.71 20.59 9.25
CA HIS A 130 11.02 19.47 8.37
C HIS A 130 11.24 18.18 9.17
N TRP A 131 12.20 18.21 10.11
CA TRP A 131 12.57 17.04 10.91
C TRP A 131 11.45 16.56 11.84
N SER A 132 10.59 17.47 12.31
CA SER A 132 9.40 17.09 13.09
C SER A 132 8.39 16.30 12.23
N PHE A 133 8.15 16.73 10.99
CA PHE A 133 7.29 16.01 10.06
C PHE A 133 7.95 14.75 9.50
N ALA A 134 9.27 14.72 9.33
CA ALA A 134 10.01 13.52 8.95
C ALA A 134 9.88 12.42 10.02
N LEU A 135 10.03 12.78 11.31
CA LEU A 135 9.80 11.85 12.40
C LEU A 135 8.35 11.35 12.43
N LEU A 136 7.37 12.25 12.25
CA LEU A 136 5.96 11.89 12.20
C LEU A 136 5.65 10.95 11.02
N PHE A 137 6.20 11.24 9.84
CA PHE A 137 6.10 10.39 8.65
C PHE A 137 6.64 8.99 8.92
N ILE A 138 7.89 8.89 9.40
CA ILE A 138 8.53 7.59 9.68
C ILE A 138 7.72 6.80 10.72
N ALA A 139 7.34 7.42 11.83
CA ALA A 139 6.63 6.74 12.90
C ALA A 139 5.24 6.26 12.45
N THR A 140 4.46 7.12 11.81
CA THR A 140 3.09 6.79 11.38
C THR A 140 3.08 5.78 10.23
N VAL A 141 3.98 5.88 9.26
CA VAL A 141 4.13 4.87 8.20
C VAL A 141 4.60 3.54 8.78
N ALA A 142 5.58 3.53 9.69
CA ALA A 142 6.04 2.30 10.33
C ALA A 142 4.92 1.59 11.12
N ILE A 143 4.10 2.35 11.85
CA ILE A 143 2.92 1.80 12.54
C ILE A 143 1.90 1.27 11.54
N SER A 144 1.60 2.02 10.47
CA SER A 144 0.69 1.56 9.41
C SER A 144 1.17 0.23 8.79
N VAL A 145 2.44 0.15 8.41
CA VAL A 145 3.10 -1.04 7.87
C VAL A 145 3.02 -2.22 8.84
N LEU A 146 3.29 -1.99 10.13
CA LEU A 146 3.23 -3.03 11.17
C LEU A 146 1.81 -3.58 11.29
N LEU A 147 0.81 -2.71 11.41
CA LEU A 147 -0.59 -3.10 11.52
C LEU A 147 -1.04 -3.90 10.29
N GLN A 148 -0.66 -3.44 9.09
CA GLN A 148 -0.93 -4.14 7.84
C GLN A 148 -0.27 -5.53 7.80
N THR A 149 0.98 -5.61 8.24
CA THR A 149 1.73 -6.87 8.26
C THR A 149 1.11 -7.86 9.24
N ILE A 150 0.73 -7.42 10.45
CA ILE A 150 0.03 -8.26 11.43
C ILE A 150 -1.31 -8.74 10.89
N GLN A 151 -2.07 -7.86 10.23
CA GLN A 151 -3.35 -8.23 9.62
C GLN A 151 -3.17 -9.31 8.54
N VAL A 152 -2.23 -9.12 7.61
CA VAL A 152 -1.99 -10.07 6.52
C VAL A 152 -1.43 -11.40 7.05
N LEU A 153 -0.58 -11.39 8.10
CA LEU A 153 -0.13 -12.60 8.78
C LEU A 153 -1.28 -13.34 9.47
N SER A 154 -2.15 -12.60 10.18
CA SER A 154 -3.34 -13.19 10.80
C SER A 154 -4.27 -13.79 9.75
N LEU A 155 -4.36 -13.17 8.58
CA LEU A 155 -5.21 -13.63 7.49
C LEU A 155 -4.64 -14.89 6.83
N ALA A 156 -3.32 -14.93 6.62
CA ALA A 156 -2.63 -16.08 6.06
C ALA A 156 -2.76 -17.33 6.97
N HIS A 157 -2.74 -17.15 8.29
CA HIS A 157 -2.96 -18.24 9.25
C HIS A 157 -4.40 -18.78 9.21
N ASP A 158 -5.39 -17.93 8.95
CA ASP A 158 -6.80 -18.33 8.99
C ASP A 158 -7.28 -19.00 7.67
N HIS A 159 -6.52 -18.90 6.56
CA HIS A 159 -6.89 -19.42 5.22
C HIS A 159 -5.97 -20.57 4.72
N ASP A 160 -5.42 -21.35 5.64
CA ASP A 160 -4.19 -22.18 5.48
C ASP A 160 -4.23 -23.27 4.38
N GLU A 161 -5.38 -23.60 3.77
CA GLU A 161 -5.46 -24.63 2.71
C GLU A 161 -5.63 -24.11 1.26
N GLN A 162 -6.04 -22.86 1.02
CA GLN A 162 -6.41 -22.41 -0.34
C GLN A 162 -5.56 -21.28 -0.93
N GLU A 163 -4.72 -20.57 -0.15
CA GLU A 163 -4.08 -19.35 -0.66
C GLU A 163 -2.57 -19.21 -0.33
N PHE A 164 -1.76 -20.09 -0.93
CA PHE A 164 -0.28 -20.02 -0.91
C PHE A 164 0.29 -18.65 -1.30
N HIS A 165 -0.44 -17.88 -2.12
CA HIS A 165 -0.09 -16.52 -2.49
C HIS A 165 -0.07 -15.55 -1.29
N LEU A 166 -1.06 -15.64 -0.40
CA LEU A 166 -1.18 -14.71 0.74
C LEU A 166 -0.03 -14.86 1.72
N ARG A 167 0.34 -16.10 2.03
CA ARG A 167 1.46 -16.41 2.91
C ARG A 167 2.79 -15.86 2.36
N LYS A 168 3.02 -15.94 1.05
CA LYS A 168 4.21 -15.36 0.42
C LYS A 168 4.26 -13.84 0.57
N VAL A 169 3.16 -13.16 0.25
CA VAL A 169 3.09 -11.70 0.39
C VAL A 169 3.26 -11.27 1.85
N ALA A 170 2.67 -12.01 2.79
CA ALA A 170 2.84 -11.79 4.23
C ALA A 170 4.30 -11.89 4.67
N ILE A 171 5.01 -12.94 4.24
CA ILE A 171 6.43 -13.17 4.56
C ILE A 171 7.29 -12.07 3.95
N VAL A 172 7.03 -11.66 2.71
CA VAL A 172 7.77 -10.56 2.05
C VAL A 172 7.59 -9.25 2.81
N LYS A 173 6.34 -8.87 3.18
CA LYS A 173 6.07 -7.68 3.98
C LYS A 173 6.79 -7.73 5.34
N ALA A 174 6.71 -8.87 6.03
CA ALA A 174 7.37 -9.06 7.30
C ALA A 174 8.90 -8.98 7.19
N ALA A 175 9.49 -9.54 6.14
CA ALA A 175 10.93 -9.46 5.89
C ALA A 175 11.38 -8.03 5.61
N ILE A 176 10.66 -7.27 4.77
CA ILE A 176 10.95 -5.86 4.51
C ILE A 176 10.89 -5.06 5.82
N PHE A 177 9.84 -5.25 6.62
CA PHE A 177 9.69 -4.55 7.89
C PHE A 177 10.79 -4.93 8.91
N ALA A 178 11.14 -6.21 9.00
CA ALA A 178 12.20 -6.69 9.87
C ALA A 178 13.58 -6.12 9.51
N VAL A 179 13.85 -5.87 8.21
CA VAL A 179 15.07 -5.19 7.74
C VAL A 179 14.98 -3.67 7.96
N ALA A 180 13.81 -3.07 7.77
CA ALA A 180 13.63 -1.63 7.92
C ALA A 180 13.83 -1.14 9.37
N ILE A 181 13.38 -1.91 10.38
CA ILE A 181 13.52 -1.55 11.80
C ILE A 181 14.98 -1.22 12.20
N PRO A 182 15.97 -2.12 12.02
CA PRO A 182 17.34 -1.82 12.43
C PRO A 182 17.93 -0.66 11.62
N VAL A 183 17.58 -0.52 10.34
CA VAL A 183 18.03 0.61 9.51
C VAL A 183 17.51 1.95 10.06
N VAL A 184 16.23 2.02 10.44
CA VAL A 184 15.63 3.22 11.06
C VAL A 184 16.25 3.51 12.42
N ILE A 185 16.53 2.48 13.24
CA ILE A 185 17.18 2.66 14.54
C ILE A 185 18.57 3.25 14.35
N ILE A 186 19.38 2.70 13.42
CA ILE A 186 20.72 3.23 13.13
C ILE A 186 20.62 4.67 12.63
N PHE A 187 19.69 4.96 11.72
CA PHE A 187 19.43 6.32 11.24
C PHE A 187 19.16 7.31 12.39
N VAL A 188 18.18 7.02 13.24
CA VAL A 188 17.79 7.91 14.35
C VAL A 188 18.93 8.10 15.36
N VAL A 189 19.65 7.01 15.69
CA VAL A 189 20.78 7.07 16.63
C VAL A 189 21.93 7.89 16.05
N CYS A 190 22.35 7.62 14.81
CA CYS A 190 23.43 8.35 14.16
C CYS A 190 23.08 9.83 13.98
N TYR A 191 21.86 10.13 13.54
CA TYR A 191 21.36 11.51 13.46
C TYR A 191 21.42 12.20 14.83
N GLY A 192 20.97 11.53 15.89
CA GLY A 192 20.95 12.10 17.25
C GLY A 192 22.33 12.38 17.86
N ILE A 193 23.37 11.65 17.49
CA ILE A 193 24.74 11.82 18.05
C ILE A 193 25.36 13.15 17.63
N CYS A 194 25.22 13.53 16.36
CA CYS A 194 25.79 14.77 15.81
C CYS A 194 24.71 15.78 15.41
N GLN A 195 23.45 15.54 15.78
CA GLN A 195 22.27 16.37 15.45
C GLN A 195 22.12 16.66 13.94
N GLY A 196 22.60 15.75 13.08
CA GLY A 196 22.59 15.93 11.63
C GLY A 196 23.61 16.92 11.06
N SER A 197 24.52 17.46 11.88
CA SER A 197 25.55 18.43 11.46
C SER A 197 26.95 17.80 11.50
N ALA A 198 27.74 18.08 10.47
CA ALA A 198 29.14 17.66 10.34
C ALA A 198 30.02 18.88 10.03
N PRO A 199 30.49 19.61 11.04
CA PRO A 199 31.32 20.80 10.83
C PRO A 199 32.66 20.49 10.15
N ASP A 200 33.19 21.47 9.40
CA ASP A 200 34.48 21.40 8.71
C ASP A 200 35.60 20.88 9.63
N GLY A 201 36.21 19.76 9.25
CA GLY A 201 37.32 19.14 9.99
C GLY A 201 36.90 18.13 11.07
N ASP A 202 35.60 17.94 11.34
CA ASP A 202 35.11 16.89 12.23
C ASP A 202 34.89 15.56 11.49
N ALA A 203 35.98 14.81 11.32
CA ALA A 203 35.96 13.50 10.67
C ALA A 203 35.07 12.46 11.39
N LYS A 204 34.75 12.66 12.68
CA LYS A 204 33.87 11.76 13.43
C LYS A 204 32.43 12.05 13.04
N CYS A 205 31.99 13.30 13.10
CA CYS A 205 30.62 13.65 12.76
C CYS A 205 30.33 13.50 11.26
N ASP A 206 31.30 13.76 10.38
CA ASP A 206 31.17 13.45 8.94
C ASP A 206 30.81 11.96 8.72
N ARG A 207 31.54 11.04 9.36
CA ARG A 207 31.26 9.59 9.23
C ARG A 207 29.89 9.22 9.83
N VAL A 208 29.55 9.74 10.99
CA VAL A 208 28.31 9.40 11.70
C VAL A 208 27.09 9.93 10.94
N VAL A 209 27.13 11.18 10.49
CA VAL A 209 26.05 11.82 9.73
C VAL A 209 25.94 11.20 8.33
N SER A 210 27.06 10.91 7.65
CA SER A 210 27.04 10.15 6.38
C SER A 210 26.39 8.78 6.55
N THR A 211 26.63 8.10 7.69
CA THR A 211 25.97 6.82 7.99
C THR A 211 24.46 6.99 8.16
N ALA A 212 24.03 8.05 8.84
CA ALA A 212 22.62 8.38 8.97
C ALA A 212 21.99 8.64 7.59
N ALA A 213 22.64 9.43 6.74
CA ALA A 213 22.18 9.71 5.38
C ALA A 213 22.04 8.42 4.55
N VAL A 214 23.04 7.54 4.57
CA VAL A 214 22.95 6.22 3.90
C VAL A 214 21.76 5.40 4.41
N CYS A 215 21.50 5.41 5.72
CA CYS A 215 20.34 4.71 6.28
C CYS A 215 19.01 5.35 5.86
N GLU A 216 18.93 6.68 5.71
CA GLU A 216 17.76 7.38 5.19
C GLU A 216 17.47 7.01 3.72
N TRP A 217 18.51 6.99 2.88
CA TRP A 217 18.42 6.50 1.50
C TRP A 217 17.94 5.05 1.48
N ALA A 218 18.54 4.18 2.29
CA ALA A 218 18.21 2.77 2.36
C ALA A 218 16.75 2.53 2.80
N VAL A 219 16.27 3.21 3.86
CA VAL A 219 14.87 3.05 4.30
C VAL A 219 13.90 3.61 3.28
N SER A 220 14.26 4.66 2.53
CA SER A 220 13.44 5.19 1.45
C SER A 220 13.25 4.16 0.32
N PHE A 221 14.30 3.41 -0.04
CA PHE A 221 14.17 2.30 -0.98
C PHE A 221 13.39 1.10 -0.39
N LEU A 222 13.55 0.79 0.90
CA LEU A 222 12.76 -0.25 1.55
C LEU A 222 11.26 0.11 1.58
N LEU A 223 10.93 1.38 1.77
CA LEU A 223 9.55 1.87 1.66
C LEU A 223 9.00 1.70 0.24
N ALA A 224 9.83 1.90 -0.79
CA ALA A 224 9.43 1.61 -2.17
C ALA A 224 9.08 0.14 -2.36
N LEU A 225 9.90 -0.77 -1.83
CA LEU A 225 9.62 -2.21 -1.86
C LEU A 225 8.34 -2.53 -1.10
N PHE A 226 8.07 -1.86 0.02
CA PHE A 226 6.82 -2.01 0.74
C PHE A 226 5.62 -1.55 -0.09
N PHE A 227 5.67 -0.39 -0.74
CA PHE A 227 4.60 0.07 -1.63
C PHE A 227 4.34 -0.93 -2.76
N PHE A 228 5.40 -1.50 -3.32
CA PHE A 228 5.30 -2.54 -4.34
C PHE A 228 4.55 -3.78 -3.84
N THR A 229 4.62 -4.11 -2.54
CA THR A 229 3.85 -5.25 -1.99
C THR A 229 2.34 -5.10 -2.15
N TYR A 230 1.80 -3.88 -2.16
CA TYR A 230 0.37 -3.65 -2.40
C TYR A 230 -0.08 -4.06 -3.80
N VAL A 231 0.83 -4.04 -4.79
CA VAL A 231 0.53 -4.54 -6.13
C VAL A 231 0.14 -6.01 -6.05
N PHE A 232 0.88 -6.80 -5.26
CA PHE A 232 0.58 -8.21 -5.04
C PHE A 232 -0.70 -8.42 -4.24
N ASP A 233 -0.97 -7.59 -3.23
CA ASP A 233 -2.24 -7.65 -2.48
C ASP A 233 -3.46 -7.48 -3.40
N PHE A 234 -3.33 -6.75 -4.51
CA PHE A 234 -4.42 -6.43 -5.44
C PHE A 234 -4.54 -7.41 -6.61
N ILE A 235 -3.58 -8.33 -6.80
CA ILE A 235 -3.64 -9.36 -7.86
C ILE A 235 -4.93 -10.20 -7.77
N PRO A 236 -5.35 -10.70 -6.59
CA PRO A 236 -6.59 -11.47 -6.49
C PRO A 236 -7.83 -10.70 -6.97
N ALA A 237 -7.92 -9.39 -6.70
CA ALA A 237 -9.01 -8.56 -7.21
C ALA A 237 -9.02 -8.48 -8.74
N ARG A 238 -7.84 -8.37 -9.37
CA ARG A 238 -7.71 -8.35 -10.83
C ARG A 238 -8.13 -9.69 -11.45
N VAL A 239 -7.76 -10.81 -10.85
CA VAL A 239 -8.17 -12.14 -11.31
C VAL A 239 -9.67 -12.33 -11.14
N SER A 240 -10.22 -11.97 -9.98
CA SER A 240 -11.66 -12.04 -9.69
C SER A 240 -12.51 -11.08 -10.53
N ALA A 241 -11.93 -10.00 -11.06
CA ALA A 241 -12.62 -9.08 -11.97
C ALA A 241 -12.78 -9.64 -13.38
N LYS A 242 -11.97 -10.63 -13.77
CA LYS A 242 -12.08 -11.30 -15.09
C LYS A 242 -13.13 -12.40 -15.11
N LYS A 243 -13.47 -12.96 -13.94
CA LYS A 243 -14.44 -14.05 -13.82
C LYS A 243 -15.88 -13.54 -13.97
N GLY A 244 -16.65 -14.18 -14.85
CA GLY A 244 -18.09 -14.06 -15.03
C GLY A 244 -18.84 -15.25 -14.44
N LEU A 245 -20.16 -15.33 -14.65
CA LEU A 245 -20.99 -16.48 -14.23
C LEU A 245 -21.83 -16.97 -15.40
N ASP A 246 -21.95 -18.28 -15.53
CA ASP A 246 -22.75 -18.94 -16.57
C ASP A 246 -24.21 -19.12 -16.16
N GLU A 247 -25.01 -19.69 -17.07
CA GLU A 247 -26.44 -19.96 -16.92
C GLU A 247 -26.80 -20.84 -15.70
N THR A 248 -25.83 -21.58 -15.15
CA THR A 248 -25.98 -22.48 -14.00
C THR A 248 -25.48 -21.87 -12.69
N GLY A 249 -24.91 -20.67 -12.72
CA GLY A 249 -24.26 -20.04 -11.57
C GLY A 249 -22.84 -20.55 -11.31
N THR A 250 -22.21 -21.18 -12.31
CA THR A 250 -20.82 -21.62 -12.27
C THR A 250 -19.91 -20.45 -12.71
N GLN A 251 -18.79 -20.23 -12.02
CA GLN A 251 -17.83 -19.20 -12.42
C GLN A 251 -17.21 -19.55 -13.77
N ILE A 252 -17.32 -18.65 -14.74
CA ILE A 252 -16.61 -18.71 -16.02
C ILE A 252 -15.45 -17.73 -16.00
N ASP A 253 -14.35 -18.06 -16.66
CA ASP A 253 -13.13 -17.25 -16.64
C ASP A 253 -13.23 -15.92 -17.43
N ASP A 254 -14.34 -15.69 -18.13
CA ASP A 254 -14.55 -14.49 -18.94
C ASP A 254 -15.91 -13.80 -18.67
N ALA A 255 -15.83 -12.65 -17.98
CA ALA A 255 -16.97 -11.79 -17.66
C ALA A 255 -17.62 -11.12 -18.88
N THR A 256 -16.88 -10.92 -19.97
CA THR A 256 -17.42 -10.30 -21.19
C THR A 256 -18.28 -11.28 -21.99
N LEU A 257 -17.93 -12.57 -21.96
CA LEU A 257 -18.76 -13.67 -22.49
C LEU A 257 -20.07 -13.84 -21.70
N ALA A 258 -20.02 -13.69 -20.37
CA ALA A 258 -21.23 -13.71 -19.52
C ALA A 258 -22.16 -12.51 -19.79
N GLU A 259 -21.60 -11.33 -20.06
CA GLU A 259 -22.37 -10.11 -20.34
C GLU A 259 -22.95 -10.10 -21.77
N ALA A 260 -22.18 -10.54 -22.77
CA ALA A 260 -22.63 -10.67 -24.16
C ALA A 260 -23.76 -11.70 -24.33
N SER A 261 -23.91 -12.62 -23.37
CA SER A 261 -25.00 -13.60 -23.31
C SER A 261 -26.21 -13.12 -22.47
N GLY A 262 -26.18 -11.90 -21.91
CA GLY A 262 -27.34 -11.28 -21.23
C GLY A 262 -27.39 -11.43 -19.71
N HIS A 263 -26.28 -11.78 -19.04
CA HIS A 263 -26.29 -12.22 -17.63
C HIS A 263 -25.85 -11.18 -16.59
N GLY A 264 -25.86 -9.89 -16.93
CA GLY A 264 -25.25 -8.83 -16.10
C GLY A 264 -26.06 -8.30 -14.91
N ASP A 265 -27.36 -8.58 -14.80
CA ASP A 265 -28.27 -7.84 -13.88
C ASP A 265 -29.31 -8.74 -13.20
N LYS A 266 -28.89 -9.90 -12.67
CA LYS A 266 -29.80 -10.91 -12.08
C LYS A 266 -29.71 -10.91 -10.54
N PRO A 267 -30.57 -10.17 -9.81
CA PRO A 267 -30.48 -10.00 -8.36
C PRO A 267 -30.72 -11.29 -7.54
N TYR A 268 -31.21 -12.36 -8.16
CA TYR A 268 -31.56 -13.62 -7.48
C TYR A 268 -30.56 -14.76 -7.69
N ALA A 269 -29.45 -14.49 -8.38
CA ALA A 269 -28.47 -15.52 -8.66
C ALA A 269 -27.52 -15.76 -7.47
N PRO A 270 -26.92 -16.96 -7.31
CA PRO A 270 -26.10 -17.31 -6.14
C PRO A 270 -24.96 -16.33 -5.84
N TYR A 271 -24.49 -15.57 -6.81
CA TYR A 271 -23.47 -14.54 -6.59
C TYR A 271 -23.96 -13.28 -5.88
N ALA A 272 -25.27 -13.04 -5.81
CA ALA A 272 -25.89 -11.98 -5.02
C ALA A 272 -25.95 -12.32 -3.53
N VAL A 273 -25.71 -13.58 -3.14
CA VAL A 273 -25.73 -14.05 -1.74
C VAL A 273 -24.79 -13.24 -0.85
N ALA A 274 -23.61 -12.88 -1.35
CA ALA A 274 -22.67 -12.03 -0.62
C ALA A 274 -23.24 -10.62 -0.31
N LYS A 275 -24.10 -10.10 -1.20
CA LYS A 275 -24.77 -8.80 -1.04
C LYS A 275 -25.92 -8.89 -0.05
N ASP A 276 -26.69 -9.97 -0.08
CA ASP A 276 -27.91 -10.14 0.73
C ASP A 276 -27.63 -10.56 2.18
N MET A 277 -26.51 -11.26 2.43
CA MET A 277 -26.13 -11.67 3.79
C MET A 277 -25.57 -10.54 4.67
N GLY A 278 -25.32 -9.36 4.10
CA GLY A 278 -24.70 -8.24 4.82
C GLY A 278 -23.27 -8.54 5.31
N PRO A 279 -22.63 -7.62 6.05
CA PRO A 279 -21.20 -7.69 6.36
C PRO A 279 -20.83 -8.66 7.51
N HIS A 280 -21.80 -9.31 8.17
CA HIS A 280 -21.58 -10.01 9.44
C HIS A 280 -21.64 -11.54 9.38
N HIS A 281 -21.60 -12.13 8.19
CA HIS A 281 -21.55 -13.58 8.02
C HIS A 281 -20.11 -14.12 8.03
N SER A 282 -19.91 -15.31 8.58
CA SER A 282 -18.69 -16.10 8.50
C SER A 282 -18.55 -16.81 7.15
N ASP A 283 -17.36 -17.29 6.81
CA ASP A 283 -17.14 -18.02 5.55
C ASP A 283 -17.91 -19.33 5.50
N ALA A 284 -18.10 -19.98 6.65
CA ALA A 284 -18.94 -21.16 6.77
C ALA A 284 -20.41 -20.83 6.44
N GLU A 285 -20.93 -19.72 6.97
CA GLU A 285 -22.28 -19.24 6.66
C GLU A 285 -22.40 -18.83 5.18
N TYR A 286 -21.37 -18.19 4.62
CA TYR A 286 -21.31 -17.86 3.19
C TYR A 286 -21.38 -19.12 2.33
N ASN A 287 -20.56 -20.12 2.63
CA ASN A 287 -20.50 -21.37 1.85
C ASN A 287 -21.82 -22.13 1.92
N VAL A 288 -22.44 -22.20 3.11
CA VAL A 288 -23.76 -22.80 3.30
C VAL A 288 -24.83 -22.03 2.54
N ALA A 289 -24.83 -20.69 2.59
CA ALA A 289 -25.78 -19.87 1.87
C ALA A 289 -25.58 -19.93 0.35
N MET A 290 -24.33 -20.04 -0.11
CA MET A 290 -23.98 -20.26 -1.52
C MET A 290 -24.47 -21.62 -2.02
N GLU A 291 -24.29 -22.68 -1.24
CA GLU A 291 -24.81 -24.01 -1.56
C GLU A 291 -26.34 -24.01 -1.57
N GLN A 292 -26.96 -23.32 -0.62
CA GLN A 292 -28.41 -23.19 -0.57
C GLN A 292 -28.95 -22.43 -1.78
N ALA A 293 -28.37 -21.27 -2.10
CA ALA A 293 -28.77 -20.50 -3.27
C ALA A 293 -28.54 -21.25 -4.59
N ARG A 294 -27.47 -22.07 -4.68
CA ARG A 294 -27.27 -22.97 -5.83
C ARG A 294 -28.38 -24.01 -5.94
N ARG A 295 -28.81 -24.61 -4.82
CA ARG A 295 -29.92 -25.59 -4.79
C ARG A 295 -31.26 -24.94 -5.13
N ASP A 296 -31.52 -23.76 -4.59
CA ASP A 296 -32.76 -23.01 -4.83
C ASP A 296 -32.84 -22.55 -6.28
N PHE A 297 -31.73 -22.06 -6.85
CA PHE A 297 -31.64 -21.74 -8.27
C PHE A 297 -31.79 -22.98 -9.16
N ALA A 298 -31.15 -24.09 -8.83
CA ALA A 298 -31.27 -25.34 -9.58
C ALA A 298 -32.71 -25.86 -9.63
N SER A 299 -33.46 -25.70 -8.53
CA SER A 299 -34.86 -26.14 -8.39
C SER A 299 -35.91 -25.15 -8.92
N ALA A 300 -35.52 -23.92 -9.28
CA ALA A 300 -36.46 -22.91 -9.77
C ALA A 300 -37.10 -23.30 -11.14
N PRO A 301 -38.38 -22.95 -11.37
CA PRO A 301 -39.07 -23.17 -12.64
C PRO A 301 -38.37 -22.47 -13.82
N ALA A 302 -38.46 -23.05 -15.02
CA ALA A 302 -37.81 -22.53 -16.21
C ALA A 302 -38.21 -21.08 -16.55
N GLU A 303 -39.43 -20.65 -16.20
CA GLU A 303 -39.88 -19.26 -16.37
C GLU A 303 -39.22 -18.30 -15.37
N ALA A 304 -38.99 -18.72 -14.12
CA ALA A 304 -38.28 -17.92 -13.12
C ALA A 304 -36.79 -17.77 -13.49
N LYS A 305 -36.19 -18.79 -14.10
CA LYS A 305 -34.83 -18.75 -14.66
C LYS A 305 -34.70 -17.87 -15.91
N ARG A 306 -35.81 -17.58 -16.61
CA ARG A 306 -35.87 -16.72 -17.79
C ARG A 306 -36.14 -15.24 -17.45
N GLN A 307 -36.78 -14.96 -16.32
CA GLN A 307 -37.07 -13.60 -15.83
C GLN A 307 -35.98 -13.05 -14.89
N ALA A 308 -35.26 -13.94 -14.20
CA ALA A 308 -33.97 -13.62 -13.59
C ALA A 308 -32.97 -13.43 -14.72
#